data_AF-A0A258FIK5-F1
#
_entry.id   AF-A0A258FIK5-F1
#
_cell.length_a   1.000
_cell.length_b   1.000
_cell.length_c   1.000
_cell.angle_alpha   90.00
_cell.angle_beta   90.00
_cell.angle_gamma   90.00
#
_symmetry.space_group_name_H-M   'P 1'
#
loop_
_entity.id
_entity.type
_entity.pdbx_description
1 polymer ?
#
loop_
_entity_poly.entity_id
_entity_poly.type
_entity_poly.pdbx_seq_one_letter_code
_entity_poly.pdbx_strand_id
1 'polypeptide(L)'
;MAFFEKSIDHAKDSLAEVSREAIDRAGDRLSGVVKEGVTQAGSELKDVIWRASQEIDAKLDKISDELHEQRQFTKDDVRELVDYAGDKLGTILDQRMAVAKSEISSLVQDKVEYFKREIDGFFIERQRDLARERRRLFINVAIAIFASISLGFVSWLYHQYMGGGLDLFAMFRIVFASLVGGWGAYLAVRVVRRWLSMSEHKKDTLFLVSRYWGVLRPESVFGTVILVCVIAVLVGFLLFPDQIAQLTGSEKWLRGLREAYPFLRR
;
A
#
# COMPACT_ATOMS: atom_id res chain seq x y z
N MET A 1 -3.18 -95.35 -108.11
CA MET A 1 -2.79 -94.21 -107.26
C MET A 1 -3.79 -93.05 -107.36
N ALA A 2 -4.25 -92.64 -108.55
CA ALA A 2 -5.18 -91.50 -108.72
C ALA A 2 -6.55 -91.57 -108.01
N PHE A 3 -7.09 -92.77 -107.73
CA PHE A 3 -8.40 -92.91 -107.05
C PHE A 3 -8.31 -92.68 -105.53
N PHE A 4 -7.15 -92.97 -104.92
CA PHE A 4 -6.93 -92.82 -103.48
C PHE A 4 -6.69 -91.36 -103.11
N GLU A 5 -5.91 -90.65 -103.95
CA GLU A 5 -5.62 -89.22 -103.80
C GLU A 5 -6.90 -88.37 -103.89
N LYS A 6 -7.76 -88.66 -104.88
CA LYS A 6 -9.08 -88.01 -105.02
C LYS A 6 -10.02 -88.27 -103.84
N SER A 7 -9.98 -89.47 -103.24
CA SER A 7 -10.80 -89.79 -102.05
C SER A 7 -10.28 -89.11 -100.77
N ILE A 8 -8.96 -88.94 -100.65
CA ILE A 8 -8.34 -88.24 -99.51
C ILE A 8 -8.56 -86.73 -99.63
N ASP A 9 -8.41 -86.14 -100.82
CA ASP A 9 -8.69 -84.73 -101.03
C ASP A 9 -10.18 -84.41 -100.84
N HIS A 10 -11.09 -85.24 -101.35
CA HIS A 10 -12.53 -85.06 -101.09
C HIS A 10 -12.87 -85.24 -99.61
N ALA A 11 -12.23 -86.17 -98.91
CA ALA A 11 -12.42 -86.32 -97.46
C ALA A 11 -11.86 -85.12 -96.69
N LYS A 12 -10.72 -84.57 -97.11
CA LYS A 12 -10.10 -83.39 -96.51
C LYS A 12 -10.92 -82.12 -96.73
N ASP A 13 -11.45 -81.93 -97.94
CA ASP A 13 -12.31 -80.80 -98.29
C ASP A 13 -13.66 -80.90 -97.56
N SER A 14 -14.27 -82.08 -97.51
CA SER A 14 -15.50 -82.32 -96.74
C SER A 14 -15.27 -82.11 -95.23
N LEU A 15 -14.13 -82.52 -94.69
CA LEU A 15 -13.80 -82.33 -93.27
C LEU A 15 -13.48 -80.86 -92.96
N ALA A 16 -12.85 -80.14 -93.89
CA ALA A 16 -12.62 -78.70 -93.77
C ALA A 16 -13.92 -77.90 -93.86
N GLU A 17 -14.85 -78.29 -94.72
CA GLU A 17 -16.18 -77.70 -94.84
C GLU A 17 -17.03 -77.95 -93.58
N VAL A 18 -17.07 -79.19 -93.10
CA VAL A 18 -17.76 -79.54 -91.83
C VAL A 18 -17.12 -78.82 -90.64
N SER A 19 -15.80 -78.65 -90.61
CA SER A 19 -15.11 -77.91 -89.56
C SER A 19 -15.43 -76.42 -89.61
N ARG A 20 -15.50 -75.80 -90.81
CA ARG A 20 -15.93 -74.41 -90.96
C ARG A 20 -17.37 -74.22 -90.52
N GLU A 21 -18.28 -75.09 -90.98
CA GLU A 21 -19.69 -75.00 -90.58
C GLU A 21 -19.87 -75.22 -89.07
N ALA A 22 -19.11 -76.14 -88.47
CA ALA A 22 -19.12 -76.35 -87.03
C ALA A 22 -18.56 -75.16 -86.25
N ILE A 23 -17.48 -74.52 -86.74
CA ILE A 23 -16.89 -73.31 -86.13
C ILE A 23 -17.83 -72.12 -86.26
N ASP A 24 -18.47 -71.91 -87.42
CA ASP A 24 -19.42 -70.82 -87.62
C ASP A 24 -20.66 -71.01 -86.74
N ARG A 25 -21.23 -72.23 -86.68
CA ARG A 25 -22.34 -72.52 -85.75
C ARG A 25 -21.94 -72.41 -84.28
N ALA A 26 -20.71 -72.76 -83.92
CA ALA A 26 -20.18 -72.56 -82.58
C ALA A 26 -19.98 -71.07 -82.27
N GLY A 27 -19.50 -70.29 -83.24
CA GLY A 27 -19.32 -68.85 -83.17
C GLY A 27 -20.65 -68.11 -82.99
N ASP A 28 -21.67 -68.48 -83.76
CA ASP A 28 -23.02 -67.92 -83.64
C ASP A 28 -23.66 -68.25 -82.28
N ARG A 29 -23.53 -69.49 -81.81
CA ARG A 29 -24.02 -69.89 -80.48
C ARG A 29 -23.27 -69.20 -79.35
N LEU A 30 -21.94 -69.13 -79.42
CA LEU A 30 -21.12 -68.44 -78.41
C LEU A 30 -21.40 -66.94 -78.40
N SER A 31 -21.53 -66.31 -79.56
CA SER A 31 -21.89 -64.89 -79.70
C SER A 31 -23.27 -64.61 -79.07
N GLY A 32 -24.25 -65.48 -79.33
CA GLY A 32 -25.57 -65.43 -78.68
C GLY A 32 -25.48 -65.53 -77.15
N VAL A 33 -24.80 -66.56 -76.64
CA VAL A 33 -24.64 -66.80 -75.20
C VAL A 33 -23.86 -65.68 -74.51
N VAL A 34 -22.80 -65.15 -75.15
CA VAL A 34 -22.03 -64.03 -74.60
C VAL A 34 -22.86 -62.75 -74.59
N LYS A 35 -23.59 -62.46 -75.67
CA LYS A 35 -24.44 -61.28 -75.75
C LYS A 35 -25.53 -61.34 -74.68
N GLU A 36 -26.25 -62.46 -74.58
CA GLU A 36 -27.27 -62.68 -73.55
C GLU A 36 -26.67 -62.59 -72.15
N GLY A 37 -25.57 -63.28 -71.90
CA GLY A 37 -24.88 -63.28 -70.60
C GLY A 37 -24.42 -61.89 -70.17
N VAL A 38 -23.90 -61.07 -71.10
CA VAL A 38 -23.50 -59.68 -70.82
C VAL A 38 -24.72 -58.81 -70.55
N THR A 39 -25.80 -58.92 -71.32
CA THR A 39 -27.02 -58.16 -71.02
C THR A 39 -27.65 -58.55 -69.69
N GLN A 40 -27.69 -59.85 -69.37
CA GLN A 40 -28.28 -60.34 -68.13
C GLN A 40 -27.42 -59.93 -66.93
N ALA A 41 -26.11 -60.15 -66.99
CA ALA A 41 -25.18 -59.71 -65.94
C ALA A 41 -25.18 -58.19 -65.76
N GLY A 42 -25.26 -57.42 -66.86
CA GLY A 42 -25.38 -55.97 -66.81
C GLY A 42 -26.69 -55.50 -66.17
N SER A 43 -27.79 -56.20 -66.44
CA SER A 43 -29.10 -55.97 -65.79
C SER A 43 -29.04 -56.27 -64.30
N GLU A 44 -28.50 -57.43 -63.91
CA GLU A 44 -28.39 -57.84 -62.51
C GLU A 44 -27.46 -56.90 -61.73
N LEU A 45 -26.31 -56.51 -62.29
CA LEU A 45 -25.42 -55.52 -61.68
C LEU A 45 -26.10 -54.18 -61.49
N LYS A 46 -26.85 -53.70 -62.50
CA LYS A 46 -27.59 -52.44 -62.39
C LYS A 46 -28.64 -52.52 -61.28
N ASP A 47 -29.36 -53.63 -61.17
CA ASP A 47 -30.38 -53.87 -60.14
C ASP A 47 -29.76 -53.93 -58.74
N VAL A 48 -28.61 -54.62 -58.57
CA VAL A 48 -27.86 -54.66 -57.31
C VAL A 48 -27.34 -53.28 -56.92
N ILE A 49 -26.75 -52.53 -57.85
CA ILE A 49 -26.26 -51.17 -57.60
C ILE A 49 -27.41 -50.25 -57.22
N TRP A 50 -28.55 -50.37 -57.91
CA TRP A 50 -29.74 -49.57 -57.61
C TRP A 50 -30.28 -49.85 -56.21
N ARG A 51 -30.41 -51.13 -55.83
CA ARG A 51 -30.83 -51.52 -54.47
C ARG A 51 -29.83 -51.06 -53.41
N ALA A 52 -28.53 -51.20 -53.67
CA ALA A 52 -27.49 -50.74 -52.76
C ALA A 52 -27.54 -49.22 -52.56
N SER A 53 -27.76 -48.45 -53.64
CA SER A 53 -27.93 -46.99 -53.57
C SER A 53 -29.14 -46.62 -52.72
N GLN A 54 -30.28 -47.28 -52.94
CA GLN A 54 -31.49 -47.02 -52.14
C GLN A 54 -31.30 -47.38 -50.67
N GLU A 55 -30.58 -48.47 -50.37
CA GLU A 55 -30.29 -48.85 -48.98
C GLU A 55 -29.30 -47.87 -48.32
N ILE A 56 -28.31 -47.36 -49.07
CA ILE A 56 -27.38 -46.33 -48.61
C ILE A 56 -28.14 -45.03 -48.31
N ASP A 57 -29.00 -44.57 -49.23
CA ASP A 57 -29.81 -43.36 -49.01
C ASP A 57 -30.70 -43.50 -47.77
N ALA A 58 -31.38 -44.65 -47.61
CA ALA A 58 -32.20 -44.91 -46.44
C ALA A 58 -31.39 -44.95 -45.13
N LYS A 59 -30.14 -45.43 -45.16
CA LYS A 59 -29.25 -45.39 -43.99
C LYS A 59 -28.70 -43.99 -43.73
N LEU A 60 -28.40 -43.22 -44.77
CA LEU A 60 -27.96 -41.83 -44.65
C LEU A 60 -29.05 -40.96 -44.03
N ASP A 61 -30.31 -41.13 -44.44
CA ASP A 61 -31.44 -40.42 -43.84
C ASP A 61 -31.57 -40.75 -42.35
N LYS A 62 -31.50 -42.04 -41.98
CA LYS A 62 -31.50 -42.46 -40.58
C LYS A 62 -30.34 -41.86 -39.78
N ILE A 63 -29.12 -41.88 -40.33
CA ILE A 63 -27.94 -41.30 -39.66
C ILE A 63 -28.13 -39.79 -39.48
N SER A 64 -28.70 -39.10 -40.47
CA SER A 64 -28.98 -37.67 -40.39
C SER A 64 -29.99 -37.35 -39.29
N ASP A 65 -31.06 -38.14 -39.18
CA ASP A 65 -32.07 -38.00 -38.14
C ASP A 65 -31.49 -38.26 -36.74
N GLU A 66 -30.76 -39.38 -36.57
CA GLU A 66 -30.10 -39.72 -35.30
C GLU A 66 -29.06 -38.65 -34.91
N LEU A 67 -28.31 -38.10 -35.87
CA LEU A 67 -27.33 -37.04 -35.60
C LEU A 67 -28.00 -35.73 -35.19
N HIS A 68 -29.17 -35.42 -35.76
CA HIS A 68 -29.97 -34.26 -35.36
C HIS A 68 -30.53 -34.43 -33.94
N GLU A 69 -31.05 -35.61 -33.61
CA GLU A 69 -31.57 -35.95 -32.29
C GLU A 69 -30.47 -35.94 -31.22
N GLN A 70 -29.30 -36.54 -31.51
CA GLN A 70 -28.14 -36.48 -30.63
C GLN A 70 -27.69 -35.04 -30.36
N ARG A 71 -27.61 -34.17 -31.38
CA ARG A 71 -27.24 -32.76 -31.19
C ARG A 71 -28.22 -32.00 -30.29
N GLN A 72 -29.51 -32.28 -30.40
CA GLN A 72 -30.51 -31.66 -29.52
C GLN A 72 -30.35 -32.14 -28.08
N PHE A 73 -30.23 -33.46 -27.89
CA PHE A 73 -29.98 -34.07 -26.58
C PHE A 73 -28.73 -33.48 -25.91
N THR A 74 -27.62 -33.35 -26.67
CA THR A 74 -26.37 -32.80 -26.13
C THR A 74 -26.50 -31.33 -25.76
N LYS A 75 -27.27 -30.53 -26.52
CA LYS A 75 -27.47 -29.11 -26.25
C LYS A 75 -28.31 -28.91 -24.99
N ASP A 76 -29.39 -29.69 -24.85
CA ASP A 76 -30.30 -29.58 -23.71
C ASP A 76 -29.63 -30.08 -22.43
N ASP A 77 -28.85 -31.17 -22.49
CA ASP A 77 -28.02 -31.64 -21.36
C ASP A 77 -27.01 -30.57 -20.92
N VAL A 78 -26.31 -29.94 -21.86
CA VAL A 78 -25.36 -28.86 -21.55
C VAL A 78 -26.08 -27.67 -20.91
N ARG A 79 -27.28 -27.32 -21.39
CA ARG A 79 -28.08 -26.26 -20.81
C ARG A 79 -28.49 -26.59 -19.37
N GLU A 80 -28.97 -27.80 -19.12
CA GLU A 80 -29.36 -28.24 -17.78
C GLU A 80 -28.17 -28.23 -16.81
N LEU A 81 -26.98 -28.67 -17.25
CA LEU A 81 -25.77 -28.60 -16.44
C LEU A 81 -25.36 -27.16 -16.13
N VAL A 82 -25.49 -26.23 -17.08
CA VAL A 82 -25.18 -24.81 -16.87
C VAL A 82 -26.20 -24.18 -15.92
N ASP A 83 -27.48 -24.46 -16.09
CA ASP A 83 -28.54 -23.96 -15.22
C ASP A 83 -28.37 -24.50 -13.78
N TYR A 84 -28.05 -25.79 -13.63
CA TYR A 84 -27.74 -26.40 -12.34
C TYR A 84 -26.50 -25.78 -11.70
N ALA A 85 -25.42 -25.60 -12.47
CA ALA A 85 -24.20 -24.96 -11.98
C ALA A 85 -24.47 -23.50 -11.58
N GLY A 86 -25.30 -22.79 -12.33
CA GLY A 86 -25.74 -21.42 -12.04
C GLY A 86 -26.49 -21.32 -10.72
N ASP A 87 -27.50 -22.17 -10.52
CA ASP A 87 -28.27 -22.20 -9.28
C ASP A 87 -27.40 -22.62 -8.08
N LYS A 88 -26.54 -23.63 -8.26
CA LYS A 88 -25.65 -24.09 -7.20
C LYS A 88 -24.59 -23.05 -6.83
N LEU A 89 -24.02 -22.34 -7.81
CA LEU A 89 -23.09 -21.24 -7.55
C LEU A 89 -23.79 -20.05 -6.90
N GLY A 90 -25.00 -19.70 -7.36
CA GLY A 90 -25.80 -18.62 -6.78
C GLY A 90 -26.05 -18.86 -5.29
N THR A 91 -26.54 -20.04 -4.93
CA THR A 91 -26.79 -20.41 -3.53
C THR A 91 -25.53 -20.39 -2.66
N ILE A 92 -24.39 -20.88 -3.17
CA ILE A 92 -23.11 -20.84 -2.44
C ILE A 92 -22.60 -19.40 -2.27
N LEU A 93 -22.72 -18.57 -3.30
CA LEU A 93 -22.31 -17.16 -3.26
C LEU A 93 -23.16 -16.36 -2.27
N ASP A 94 -24.47 -16.55 -2.28
CA ASP A 94 -25.38 -15.90 -1.33
C ASP A 94 -25.07 -16.30 0.12
N GLN A 95 -24.82 -17.58 0.36
CA GLN A 95 -24.42 -18.07 1.69
C GLN A 95 -23.09 -17.43 2.14
N ARG A 96 -22.09 -17.39 1.27
CA ARG A 96 -20.79 -16.76 1.57
C ARG A 96 -20.92 -15.26 1.80
N MET A 97 -21.74 -14.58 0.99
CA MET A 97 -21.98 -13.14 1.12
C MET A 97 -22.68 -12.81 2.45
N ALA A 98 -23.64 -13.62 2.86
CA ALA A 98 -24.31 -13.45 4.15
C ALA A 98 -23.34 -13.57 5.34
N VAL A 99 -22.44 -14.56 5.29
CA VAL A 99 -21.39 -14.75 6.31
C VAL A 99 -20.37 -13.61 6.27
N ALA A 100 -19.91 -13.21 5.09
CA ALA A 100 -18.96 -12.10 4.96
C ALA A 100 -19.56 -10.79 5.50
N LYS A 101 -20.84 -10.54 5.23
CA LYS A 101 -21.54 -9.35 5.73
C LYS A 101 -21.64 -9.35 7.26
N SER A 102 -21.94 -10.49 7.88
CA SER A 102 -22.00 -10.58 9.34
C SER A 102 -20.63 -10.41 9.99
N GLU A 103 -19.59 -11.02 9.41
CA GLU A 103 -18.21 -10.91 9.87
C GLU A 103 -17.67 -9.48 9.75
N ILE A 104 -17.90 -8.81 8.61
CA ILE A 104 -17.54 -7.41 8.40
C ILE A 104 -18.27 -6.52 9.42
N SER A 105 -19.57 -6.74 9.65
CA SER A 105 -20.34 -5.96 10.62
C SER A 105 -19.80 -6.13 12.04
N SER A 106 -19.46 -7.35 12.44
CA SER A 106 -18.83 -7.64 13.73
C SER A 106 -17.50 -6.92 13.87
N LEU A 107 -16.64 -7.02 12.84
CA LEU A 107 -15.33 -6.38 12.85
C LEU A 107 -15.44 -4.85 12.93
N VAL A 108 -16.38 -4.25 12.18
CA VAL A 108 -16.65 -2.81 12.24
C VAL A 108 -17.11 -2.43 13.64
N GLN A 109 -18.02 -3.18 14.25
CA GLN A 109 -18.49 -2.93 15.61
C GLN A 109 -17.33 -2.97 16.62
N ASP A 110 -16.50 -4.02 16.57
CA ASP A 110 -15.34 -4.18 17.45
C ASP A 110 -14.33 -3.03 17.27
N LYS A 111 -14.06 -2.61 16.04
CA LYS A 111 -13.15 -1.50 15.74
C LYS A 111 -13.71 -0.16 16.18
N VAL A 112 -15.00 0.08 16.02
CA VAL A 112 -15.67 1.30 16.50
C VAL A 112 -15.65 1.34 18.03
N GLU A 113 -15.90 0.22 18.69
CA GLU A 113 -15.87 0.17 20.15
C GLU A 113 -14.45 0.38 20.70
N TYR A 114 -13.45 -0.27 20.09
CA TYR A 114 -12.04 -0.01 20.40
C TYR A 114 -11.70 1.48 20.22
N PHE A 115 -12.07 2.06 19.08
CA PHE A 115 -11.80 3.47 18.78
C PHE A 115 -12.48 4.41 19.77
N LYS A 116 -13.72 4.10 20.19
CA LYS A 116 -14.42 4.85 21.23
C LYS A 116 -13.67 4.81 22.55
N ARG A 117 -13.22 3.63 22.99
CA ARG A 117 -12.44 3.47 24.23
C ARG A 117 -11.11 4.25 24.16
N GLU A 118 -10.44 4.21 23.02
CA GLU A 118 -9.18 4.95 22.81
C GLU A 118 -9.40 6.47 22.84
N ILE A 119 -10.45 6.96 22.18
CA ILE A 119 -10.84 8.39 22.21
C ILE A 119 -11.17 8.83 23.63
N ASP A 120 -12.00 8.05 24.34
CA ASP A 120 -12.39 8.37 25.72
C ASP A 120 -11.14 8.40 26.63
N GLY A 121 -10.22 7.45 26.46
CA GLY A 121 -8.91 7.42 27.12
C GLY A 121 -8.08 8.67 26.83
N PHE A 122 -7.97 9.05 25.56
CA PHE A 122 -7.26 10.26 25.12
C PHE A 122 -7.87 11.53 25.73
N PHE A 123 -9.20 11.67 25.77
CA PHE A 123 -9.85 12.82 26.38
C PHE A 123 -9.64 12.87 27.90
N ILE A 124 -9.67 11.73 28.59
CA ILE A 124 -9.39 11.64 30.03
C ILE A 124 -7.94 12.06 30.32
N GLU A 125 -6.97 11.56 29.55
CA GLU A 125 -5.57 11.92 29.71
C GLU A 125 -5.31 13.39 29.37
N ARG A 126 -5.89 13.89 28.29
CA ARG A 126 -5.80 15.30 27.89
C ARG A 126 -6.34 16.24 28.96
N GLN A 127 -7.49 15.91 29.56
CA GLN A 127 -8.05 16.70 30.66
C GLN A 127 -7.18 16.65 31.92
N ARG A 128 -6.62 15.47 32.26
CA ARG A 128 -5.69 15.33 33.40
C ARG A 128 -4.42 16.14 33.19
N ASP A 129 -3.88 16.19 31.97
CA ASP A 129 -2.69 16.97 31.68
C ASP A 129 -2.96 18.48 31.73
N LEU A 130 -4.09 18.95 31.19
CA LEU A 130 -4.50 20.35 31.33
C LEU A 130 -4.66 20.78 32.80
N ALA A 131 -5.22 19.91 33.65
CA ALA A 131 -5.34 20.19 35.08
C ALA A 131 -3.96 20.28 35.77
N ARG A 132 -3.02 19.39 35.43
CA ARG A 132 -1.64 19.44 35.94
C ARG A 132 -0.89 20.68 35.46
N GLU A 133 -1.06 21.09 34.21
CA GLU A 133 -0.44 22.30 33.66
C GLU A 133 -0.96 23.57 34.32
N ARG A 134 -2.29 23.70 34.49
CA ARG A 134 -2.88 24.84 35.22
C ARG A 134 -2.36 24.93 36.66
N ARG A 135 -2.28 23.80 37.36
CA ARG A 135 -1.77 23.77 38.74
C ARG A 135 -0.29 24.18 38.80
N ARG A 136 0.53 23.71 37.87
CA ARG A 136 1.96 24.10 37.78
C ARG A 136 2.12 25.58 37.43
N LEU A 137 1.34 26.10 36.50
CA LEU A 137 1.34 27.51 36.14
C LEU A 137 0.94 28.38 37.32
N PHE A 138 -0.14 28.02 38.03
CA PHE A 138 -0.58 28.73 39.23
C PHE A 138 0.49 28.74 40.33
N ILE A 139 1.12 27.59 40.61
CA ILE A 139 2.21 27.50 41.61
C ILE A 139 3.39 28.37 41.19
N ASN A 140 3.81 28.34 39.93
CA ASN A 140 4.92 29.15 39.45
C ASN A 140 4.62 30.66 39.56
N VAL A 141 3.39 31.08 39.20
CA VAL A 141 2.96 32.47 39.35
C VAL A 141 2.91 32.88 40.82
N ALA A 142 2.39 32.02 41.71
CA ALA A 142 2.38 32.27 43.15
C ALA A 142 3.80 32.44 43.70
N ILE A 143 4.75 31.56 43.32
CA ILE A 143 6.16 31.68 43.71
C ILE A 143 6.76 33.00 43.21
N ALA A 144 6.48 33.41 41.98
CA ALA A 144 6.97 34.67 41.43
C ALA A 144 6.43 35.89 42.21
N ILE A 145 5.14 35.87 42.56
CA ILE A 145 4.52 36.92 43.39
C ILE A 145 5.18 36.96 44.78
N PHE A 146 5.32 35.80 45.45
CA PHE A 146 5.94 35.73 46.77
C PHE A 146 7.41 36.16 46.75
N ALA A 147 8.16 35.80 45.70
CA ALA A 147 9.53 36.26 45.52
C ALA A 147 9.59 37.78 45.35
N SER A 148 8.70 38.36 44.53
CA SER A 148 8.62 39.81 44.33
C SER A 148 8.29 40.56 45.62
N ILE A 149 7.35 40.04 46.42
CA ILE A 149 6.96 40.64 47.70
C ILE A 149 8.09 40.53 48.72
N SER A 150 8.72 39.35 48.84
CA SER A 150 9.83 39.11 49.76
C SER A 150 11.01 40.02 49.45
N LEU A 151 11.28 40.26 48.17
CA LEU A 151 12.33 41.17 47.74
C LEU A 151 12.04 42.63 48.02
N GLY A 152 10.81 43.08 47.76
CA GLY A 152 10.37 44.42 48.17
C GLY A 152 10.51 44.62 49.68
N PHE A 153 10.13 43.60 50.46
CA PHE A 153 10.24 43.61 51.92
C PHE A 153 11.70 43.66 52.40
N VAL A 154 12.58 42.82 51.86
CA VAL A 154 14.02 42.82 52.20
C VAL A 154 14.69 44.14 51.80
N SER A 155 14.36 44.69 50.62
CA SER A 155 14.89 45.98 50.16
C SER A 155 14.45 47.12 51.07
N TRP A 156 13.19 47.13 51.51
CA TRP A 156 12.66 48.13 52.44
C TRP A 156 13.33 48.04 53.81
N LEU A 157 13.46 46.82 54.36
CA LEU A 157 14.02 46.58 55.68
C LEU A 157 15.54 46.88 55.75
N TYR A 158 16.27 46.56 54.67
CA TYR A 158 17.69 46.90 54.53
C TYR A 158 17.92 48.42 54.53
N HIS A 159 17.07 49.18 53.84
CA HIS A 159 17.19 50.65 53.78
C HIS A 159 16.77 51.34 55.07
N GLN A 160 15.77 50.82 55.77
CA GLN A 160 15.37 51.36 57.07
C GLN A 160 16.49 51.22 58.13
N TYR A 161 17.35 50.20 58.00
CA TYR A 161 18.47 49.99 58.91
C TYR A 161 19.77 50.71 58.52
N MET A 162 20.01 50.97 57.22
CA MET A 162 21.29 51.51 56.72
C MET A 162 21.29 53.03 56.41
N GLY A 163 20.19 53.75 56.58
CA GLY A 163 20.19 55.23 56.66
C GLY A 163 20.73 55.99 55.43
N GLY A 164 20.72 55.42 54.23
CA GLY A 164 21.16 56.06 52.99
C GLY A 164 20.01 56.63 52.17
N GLY A 165 20.11 57.89 51.74
CA GLY A 165 19.12 58.56 50.89
C GLY A 165 18.85 57.81 49.58
N LEU A 166 17.59 57.79 49.16
CA LEU A 166 17.12 57.08 47.96
C LEU A 166 17.65 57.73 46.69
N ASP A 167 18.71 57.18 46.13
CA ASP A 167 19.06 57.43 44.74
C ASP A 167 18.29 56.48 43.83
N LEU A 168 17.61 57.01 42.80
CA LEU A 168 16.73 56.25 41.89
C LEU A 168 17.50 55.10 41.21
N PHE A 169 18.80 55.32 40.99
CA PHE A 169 19.71 54.34 40.41
C PHE A 169 20.01 53.15 41.34
N ALA A 170 20.09 53.37 42.65
CA ALA A 170 20.30 52.30 43.63
C ALA A 170 19.05 51.43 43.75
N MET A 171 17.86 52.05 43.76
CA MET A 171 16.59 51.34 43.75
C MET A 171 16.44 50.49 42.48
N PHE A 172 16.78 51.05 41.31
CA PHE A 172 16.77 50.30 40.04
C PHE A 172 17.74 49.10 40.06
N ARG A 173 18.98 49.29 40.54
CA ARG A 173 19.97 48.21 40.62
C ARG A 173 19.55 47.07 41.53
N ILE A 174 18.96 47.38 42.68
CA ILE A 174 18.52 46.36 43.64
C ILE A 174 17.34 45.58 43.07
N VAL A 175 16.34 46.27 42.53
CA VAL A 175 15.20 45.62 41.88
C VAL A 175 15.69 44.76 40.72
N PHE A 176 16.56 45.28 39.86
CA PHE A 176 17.08 44.54 38.70
C PHE A 176 17.96 43.34 39.08
N ALA A 177 18.93 43.51 39.99
CA ALA A 177 19.79 42.43 40.46
C ALA A 177 18.97 41.31 41.12
N SER A 178 17.90 41.69 41.81
CA SER A 178 17.02 40.73 42.45
C SER A 178 16.12 39.97 41.49
N LEU A 179 15.67 40.63 40.42
CA LEU A 179 14.86 40.04 39.36
C LEU A 179 15.71 39.08 38.53
N VAL A 180 16.93 39.48 38.20
CA VAL A 180 17.94 38.65 37.53
C VAL A 180 18.36 37.47 38.42
N GLY A 181 18.61 37.72 39.71
CA GLY A 181 18.99 36.68 40.67
C GLY A 181 17.88 35.64 40.89
N GLY A 182 16.63 36.10 41.07
CA GLY A 182 15.47 35.24 41.21
C GLY A 182 15.20 34.42 39.96
N TRP A 183 15.31 35.03 38.78
CA TRP A 183 15.15 34.33 37.50
C TRP A 183 16.27 33.31 37.25
N GLY A 184 17.52 33.66 37.60
CA GLY A 184 18.67 32.77 37.53
C GLY A 184 18.52 31.55 38.43
N ALA A 185 18.10 31.74 39.68
CA ALA A 185 17.85 30.65 40.62
C ALA A 185 16.72 29.72 40.16
N TYR A 186 15.62 30.28 39.64
CA TYR A 186 14.52 29.50 39.07
C TYR A 186 14.99 28.64 37.89
N LEU A 187 15.80 29.20 36.99
CA LEU A 187 16.37 28.45 35.87
C LEU A 187 17.31 27.35 36.32
N ALA A 188 18.19 27.61 37.29
CA ALA A 188 19.09 26.60 37.83
C ALA A 188 18.29 25.40 38.38
N VAL A 189 17.24 25.66 39.18
CA VAL A 189 16.35 24.62 39.71
C VAL A 189 15.63 23.88 38.59
N ARG A 190 15.17 24.58 37.54
CA ARG A 190 14.50 23.98 36.39
C ARG A 190 15.44 23.05 35.61
N VAL A 191 16.69 23.46 35.39
CA VAL A 191 17.71 22.65 34.70
C VAL A 191 18.06 21.42 35.54
N VAL A 192 18.31 21.60 36.83
CA VAL A 192 18.63 20.49 37.75
C VAL A 192 17.49 19.49 37.84
N ARG A 193 16.23 19.94 37.98
CA ARG A 193 15.07 19.02 37.98
C ARG A 193 14.92 18.28 36.67
N ARG A 194 15.13 18.95 35.54
CA ARG A 194 15.06 18.32 34.21
C ARG A 194 16.16 17.29 34.02
N TRP A 195 17.36 17.58 34.53
CA TRP A 195 18.51 16.68 34.53
C TRP A 195 18.28 15.43 35.40
N LEU A 196 17.71 15.61 36.60
CA LEU A 196 17.39 14.51 37.52
C LEU A 196 16.23 13.65 36.99
N SER A 197 15.28 14.22 36.25
CA SER A 197 14.14 13.49 35.68
C SER A 197 14.46 12.70 34.39
N MET A 198 15.66 12.84 33.83
CA MET A 198 16.06 12.07 32.64
C MET A 198 16.65 10.72 33.06
N SER A 199 16.03 9.64 32.59
CA SER A 199 16.56 8.27 32.70
C SER A 199 17.94 8.17 32.02
N GLU A 200 18.80 7.27 32.53
CA GLU A 200 20.19 7.09 32.09
C GLU A 200 20.36 7.04 30.56
N HIS A 201 19.44 6.39 29.84
CA HIS A 201 19.50 6.26 28.38
C HIS A 201 19.19 7.58 27.61
N LYS A 202 18.54 8.57 28.23
CA LYS A 202 18.35 9.91 27.65
C LYS A 202 19.56 10.83 27.83
N LYS A 203 20.47 10.50 28.74
CA LYS A 203 21.72 11.26 28.96
C LYS A 203 22.74 10.99 27.84
N ASP A 204 22.83 9.75 27.36
CA ASP A 204 23.71 9.37 26.23
C ASP A 204 23.22 9.90 24.87
N THR A 205 21.91 9.93 24.65
CA THR A 205 21.34 10.52 23.42
C THR A 205 21.48 12.04 23.39
N LEU A 206 21.49 12.72 24.54
CA LEU A 206 21.84 14.15 24.63
C LEU A 206 23.29 14.43 24.25
N PHE A 207 24.21 13.53 24.59
CA PHE A 207 25.63 13.63 24.22
C PHE A 207 25.86 13.38 22.72
N LEU A 208 25.07 12.49 22.11
CA LEU A 208 25.07 12.30 20.65
C LEU A 208 24.43 13.47 19.91
N VAL A 209 23.33 14.03 20.44
CA VAL A 209 22.62 15.17 19.82
C VAL A 209 23.42 16.48 19.97
N SER A 210 24.19 16.67 21.05
CA SER A 210 25.10 17.81 21.21
C SER A 210 26.23 17.82 20.18
N ARG A 211 26.60 16.65 19.63
CA ARG A 211 27.64 16.53 18.61
C ARG A 211 27.16 16.84 17.20
N TYR A 212 25.84 16.77 16.92
CA TYR A 212 25.37 16.83 15.53
C TYR A 212 24.32 17.88 15.16
N TRP A 213 23.44 18.40 16.03
CA TRP A 213 22.37 19.28 15.47
C TRP A 213 21.62 20.19 16.47
N GLY A 214 22.32 20.89 17.37
CA GLY A 214 21.70 21.63 18.47
C GLY A 214 21.64 23.16 18.39
N VAL A 215 22.00 23.82 17.28
CA VAL A 215 22.27 25.27 17.28
C VAL A 215 21.04 26.17 17.03
N LEU A 216 19.90 25.64 16.52
CA LEU A 216 18.71 26.47 16.22
C LEU A 216 17.36 25.83 16.64
N ARG A 217 17.19 25.44 17.91
CA ARG A 217 15.83 25.29 18.49
C ARG A 217 15.65 26.21 19.70
N PRO A 218 14.60 27.06 19.70
CA PRO A 218 14.34 28.04 20.77
C PRO A 218 14.00 27.39 22.13
N GLU A 219 13.69 26.10 22.19
CA GLU A 219 13.49 25.35 23.45
C GLU A 219 14.75 24.59 23.94
N SER A 220 15.89 24.75 23.27
CA SER A 220 17.13 24.05 23.66
C SER A 220 17.74 24.65 24.93
N VAL A 221 18.23 23.78 25.82
CA VAL A 221 18.97 24.16 27.03
C VAL A 221 20.21 25.01 26.68
N PHE A 222 20.78 24.81 25.48
CA PHE A 222 21.93 25.57 24.99
C PHE A 222 21.58 27.03 24.68
N GLY A 223 20.43 27.30 24.03
CA GLY A 223 19.97 28.66 23.77
C GLY A 223 19.69 29.44 25.06
N THR A 224 19.16 28.76 26.09
CA THR A 224 18.96 29.38 27.40
C THR A 224 20.29 29.64 28.14
N VAL A 225 21.29 28.77 28.01
CA VAL A 225 22.64 29.01 28.57
C VAL A 225 23.35 30.17 27.88
N ILE A 226 23.29 30.26 26.54
CA ILE A 226 23.85 31.41 25.79
C ILE A 226 23.16 32.70 26.22
N LEU A 227 21.83 32.70 26.33
CA LEU A 227 21.08 33.87 26.75
C LEU A 227 21.41 34.28 28.20
N VAL A 228 21.62 33.31 29.10
CA VAL A 228 22.12 33.58 30.46
C VAL A 228 23.53 34.16 30.43
N CYS A 229 24.44 33.66 29.58
CA CYS A 229 25.77 34.24 29.42
C CYS A 229 25.70 35.69 28.89
N VAL A 230 24.83 35.97 27.91
CA VAL A 230 24.63 37.33 27.38
C VAL A 230 24.06 38.26 28.44
N ILE A 231 23.07 37.80 29.22
CA ILE A 231 22.51 38.57 30.34
C ILE A 231 23.57 38.79 31.43
N ALA A 232 24.38 37.78 31.76
CA ALA A 232 25.44 37.90 32.75
C ALA A 232 26.52 38.89 32.31
N VAL A 233 26.88 38.91 31.02
CA VAL A 233 27.81 39.89 30.45
C VAL A 233 27.21 41.30 30.50
N LEU A 234 25.93 41.45 30.13
CA LEU A 234 25.22 42.74 30.22
C LEU A 234 25.13 43.25 31.67
N VAL A 235 24.81 42.37 32.61
CA VAL A 235 24.73 42.68 34.04
C VAL A 235 26.11 43.02 34.61
N GLY A 236 27.15 42.29 34.21
CA GLY A 236 28.55 42.60 34.56
C GLY A 236 28.99 43.96 34.03
N PHE A 237 28.62 44.30 32.80
CA PHE A 237 28.87 45.61 32.20
C PHE A 237 28.16 46.75 32.94
N LEU A 238 26.96 46.49 33.46
CA LEU A 238 26.15 47.47 34.18
C LEU A 238 26.57 47.66 35.64
N LEU A 239 27.11 46.61 36.27
CA LEU A 239 27.54 46.62 37.67
C LEU A 239 29.00 47.08 37.86
N PHE A 240 29.90 46.80 36.91
CA PHE A 240 31.34 47.12 37.03
C PHE A 240 31.93 47.75 35.74
N PRO A 241 31.46 48.95 35.34
CA PRO A 241 31.87 49.57 34.07
C PRO A 241 33.37 49.88 34.00
N ASP A 242 34.00 50.30 35.11
CA ASP A 242 35.41 50.70 35.12
C ASP A 242 36.39 49.50 35.12
N GLN A 243 35.96 48.31 35.54
CA GLN A 243 36.82 47.10 35.54
C GLN A 243 36.84 46.42 34.17
N ILE A 244 35.72 46.44 33.43
CA ILE A 244 35.64 45.89 32.07
C ILE A 244 36.33 46.82 31.05
N ALA A 245 36.36 48.13 31.33
CA ALA A 245 37.13 49.13 30.59
C ALA A 245 38.63 48.79 30.49
N GLN A 246 39.22 48.39 31.63
CA GLN A 246 40.64 48.07 31.74
C GLN A 246 40.98 46.74 31.06
N LEU A 247 40.09 45.74 31.12
CA LEU A 247 40.28 44.42 30.51
C LEU A 247 40.18 44.41 28.98
N THR A 248 39.38 45.32 28.40
CA THR A 248 39.17 45.41 26.94
C THR A 248 40.05 46.46 26.25
N GLY A 249 40.90 47.18 26.99
CA GLY A 249 41.78 48.21 26.44
C GLY A 249 41.02 49.36 25.75
N SER A 250 39.74 49.55 26.07
CA SER A 250 38.84 50.44 25.33
C SER A 250 38.61 51.79 26.03
N GLU A 251 39.62 52.31 26.74
CA GLU A 251 39.55 53.61 27.42
C GLU A 251 39.11 54.76 26.50
N LYS A 252 39.42 54.69 25.19
CA LYS A 252 39.00 55.67 24.19
C LYS A 252 37.50 55.62 23.89
N TRP A 253 36.89 54.44 23.88
CA TRP A 253 35.45 54.27 23.64
C TRP A 253 34.63 54.71 24.85
N LEU A 254 35.13 54.44 26.06
CA LEU A 254 34.52 54.92 27.30
C LEU A 254 34.63 56.43 27.47
N ARG A 255 35.74 57.06 27.07
CA ARG A 255 35.83 58.54 27.04
C ARG A 255 34.89 59.15 26.02
N GLY A 256 34.77 58.56 24.82
CA GLY A 256 33.82 59.02 23.80
C GLY A 256 32.36 58.90 24.23
N LEU A 257 31.99 57.82 24.92
CA LEU A 257 30.65 57.66 25.51
C LEU A 257 30.39 58.63 26.68
N ARG A 258 31.41 58.91 27.51
CA ARG A 258 31.32 59.89 28.61
C ARG A 258 31.20 61.33 28.10
N GLU A 259 31.81 61.66 26.97
CA GLU A 259 31.69 62.97 26.31
C GLU A 259 30.36 63.12 25.55
N ALA A 260 29.84 62.04 24.97
CA ALA A 260 28.55 62.06 24.26
C ALA A 260 27.33 62.10 25.21
N TYR A 261 27.46 61.60 26.45
CA TYR A 261 26.38 61.62 27.46
C TYR A 261 26.85 62.23 28.80
N PRO A 262 26.70 63.55 28.99
CA PRO A 262 27.18 64.25 30.19
C PRO A 262 26.41 63.91 31.49
N PHE A 263 25.34 63.12 31.42
CA PHE A 263 24.59 62.66 32.60
C PHE A 263 25.29 61.54 33.40
N LEU A 264 26.37 60.95 32.89
CA LEU A 264 27.18 59.94 33.59
C LEU A 264 28.21 60.54 34.58
N ARG A 265 28.14 61.86 34.86
CA ARG A 265 29.17 62.56 35.66
C ARG A 265 28.90 62.59 37.16
N ARG A 266 27.88 61.91 37.69
CA ARG A 266 27.68 61.72 39.13
C ARG A 266 27.11 60.34 39.42
#